data_AF-A0A7J4G1C5-F1
#
_entry.id   AF-A0A7J4G1C5-F1
#
_cell.length_a   1.000
_cell.length_b   1.000
_cell.length_c   1.000
_cell.angle_alpha   90.00
_cell.angle_beta   90.00
_cell.angle_gamma   90.00
#
_symmetry.space_group_name_H-M   'P 1'
#
loop_
_entity.id
_entity.type
_entity.pdbx_description
1 polymer ?
#
loop_
_entity_poly.entity_id
_entity_poly.type
_entity_poly.pdbx_seq_one_letter_code
_entity_poly.pdbx_strand_id
1 'polypeptide(L)'
;MYKYLFEECCFSRAFITNKKINFELIKRTKESLAKSIGIRCEDVELSYYSKSEDSSEVKIEAIKEINNNFVFKIILTLTEKENLIVLLNTFISRITSVYLTGFQYIDIISNIMQEFSRRIFYTDLIANLKLKYEELSKKIYEDLEILFDLEIKP
;
A
#
# COMPACT_ATOMS: atom_id res chain seq x y z
N MET A 1 9.94 -2.49 -21.74
CA MET A 1 10.25 -3.23 -20.50
C MET A 1 8.95 -3.32 -19.71
N TYR A 2 8.47 -4.52 -19.41
CA TYR A 2 7.25 -4.71 -18.62
C TYR A 2 7.64 -5.00 -17.17
N LYS A 3 6.86 -4.49 -16.21
CA LYS A 3 7.04 -4.82 -14.79
C LYS A 3 6.03 -5.89 -14.43
N TYR A 4 6.51 -7.09 -14.08
CA TYR A 4 5.68 -8.11 -13.48
C TYR A 4 5.56 -7.82 -11.98
N LEU A 5 4.32 -7.79 -11.49
CA LEU A 5 4.00 -7.53 -10.10
C LEU A 5 3.38 -8.80 -9.50
N PHE A 6 4.08 -9.37 -8.53
CA PHE A 6 3.50 -10.36 -7.64
C PHE A 6 3.22 -9.66 -6.30
N GLU A 7 2.04 -9.84 -5.71
CA GLU A 7 1.65 -9.18 -4.46
C GLU A 7 1.15 -10.19 -3.43
N GLU A 8 1.63 -10.07 -2.20
CA GLU A 8 1.14 -10.81 -1.04
C GLU A 8 0.61 -9.83 0.00
N CYS A 9 -0.67 -9.99 0.37
CA CYS A 9 -1.28 -9.17 1.42
C CYS A 9 -0.66 -9.53 2.77
N CYS A 10 -0.18 -8.51 3.47
CA CYS A 10 0.42 -8.62 4.79
C CYS A 10 -0.58 -8.26 5.88
N PHE A 11 -1.41 -7.24 5.63
CA PHE A 11 -2.37 -6.75 6.60
C PHE A 11 -3.51 -6.04 5.87
N SER A 12 -4.73 -6.30 6.32
CA SER A 12 -5.96 -5.64 5.86
C SER A 12 -6.88 -5.46 7.05
N ARG A 13 -7.13 -4.22 7.46
CA ARG A 13 -8.11 -3.88 8.49
C ARG A 13 -8.74 -2.53 8.23
N ALA A 14 -9.99 -2.40 8.66
CA ALA A 14 -10.72 -1.15 8.64
C ALA A 14 -11.12 -0.74 10.05
N PHE A 15 -11.24 0.57 10.29
CA PHE A 15 -11.91 1.15 11.46
C PHE A 15 -12.84 2.28 11.01
N ILE A 16 -13.72 2.70 11.91
CA ILE A 16 -14.75 3.72 11.65
C ILE A 16 -14.51 4.88 12.61
N THR A 17 -14.58 6.10 12.10
CA THR A 17 -14.49 7.35 12.88
C THR A 17 -15.53 8.36 12.41
N ASN A 18 -15.86 9.33 13.26
CA ASN A 18 -16.81 10.40 12.95
C ASN A 18 -16.15 11.61 12.29
N LYS A 19 -14.84 11.54 11.99
CA LYS A 19 -14.13 12.62 11.30
C LYS A 19 -14.57 12.76 9.85
N LYS A 20 -14.49 13.97 9.32
CA LYS A 20 -14.73 14.26 7.90
C LYS A 20 -13.42 14.32 7.13
N ILE A 21 -13.44 13.97 5.85
CA ILE A 21 -12.26 14.10 5.01
C ILE A 21 -12.02 15.58 4.72
N ASN A 22 -10.84 16.08 5.11
CA ASN A 22 -10.39 17.42 4.77
C ASN A 22 -8.91 17.41 4.35
N PHE A 23 -8.47 18.49 3.73
CA PHE A 23 -7.09 18.60 3.23
C PHE A 23 -6.02 18.47 4.32
N GLU A 24 -6.31 18.96 5.53
CA GLU A 24 -5.38 18.88 6.66
C GLU A 24 -5.19 17.43 7.12
N LEU A 25 -6.28 16.66 7.23
CA LEU A 25 -6.28 15.25 7.59
C LEU A 25 -5.53 14.43 6.54
N ILE A 26 -5.76 14.69 5.26
CA ILE A 26 -5.02 14.05 4.17
C ILE A 26 -3.52 14.35 4.30
N LYS A 27 -3.15 15.61 4.51
CA LYS A 27 -1.75 16.02 4.67
C LYS A 27 -1.08 15.31 5.85
N ARG A 28 -1.69 15.35 7.04
CA ARG A 28 -1.16 14.67 8.24
C ARG A 28 -1.07 13.15 8.06
N THR A 29 -2.03 12.56 7.35
CA THR A 29 -2.02 11.13 7.02
C THR A 29 -0.83 10.79 6.13
N LYS A 30 -0.57 11.59 5.08
CA LYS A 30 0.62 11.42 4.23
C LYS A 30 1.92 11.53 5.01
N GLU A 31 2.03 12.54 5.88
CA GLU A 31 3.20 12.75 6.73
C GLU A 31 3.43 11.58 7.69
N SER A 32 2.36 11.08 8.32
CA SER A 32 2.41 9.92 9.22
C SER A 32 2.88 8.67 8.47
N LEU A 33 2.26 8.34 7.33
CA LEU A 33 2.65 7.19 6.52
C LEU A 33 4.11 7.29 6.07
N ALA A 34 4.51 8.45 5.55
CA ALA A 34 5.88 8.69 5.08
C ALA A 34 6.89 8.47 6.21
N LYS A 35 6.60 8.99 7.41
CA LYS A 35 7.43 8.80 8.60
C LYS A 35 7.51 7.33 9.01
N SER A 36 6.38 6.62 9.08
CA SER A 36 6.33 5.25 9.56
C SER A 36 7.09 4.28 8.65
N ILE A 37 7.13 4.55 7.34
CA ILE A 37 7.92 3.75 6.40
C ILE A 37 9.26 4.40 6.03
N GLY A 38 9.57 5.60 6.51
CA GLY A 38 10.86 6.27 6.26
C GLY A 38 11.09 6.65 4.79
N ILE A 39 10.05 7.16 4.12
CA ILE A 39 10.15 7.78 2.78
C ILE A 39 9.86 9.27 2.86
N ARG A 40 10.04 10.02 1.77
CA ARG A 40 9.67 11.44 1.75
C ARG A 40 8.16 11.57 1.63
N CYS A 41 7.58 12.61 2.22
CA CYS A 41 6.13 12.86 2.12
C CYS A 41 5.66 13.07 0.67
N GLU A 42 6.54 13.55 -0.20
CA GLU A 42 6.32 13.71 -1.64
C GLU A 42 6.13 12.38 -2.37
N ASP A 43 6.76 11.31 -1.87
CA ASP A 43 6.69 9.95 -2.44
C ASP A 43 5.41 9.21 -2.00
N VAL A 44 4.57 9.82 -1.17
CA VAL A 44 3.22 9.34 -0.85
C VAL A 44 2.25 9.97 -1.86
N GLU A 45 1.61 9.14 -2.67
CA GLU A 45 0.74 9.59 -3.74
C GLU A 45 -0.73 9.58 -3.32
N LEU A 46 -1.49 10.54 -3.85
CA LEU A 46 -2.95 10.49 -3.79
C LEU A 46 -3.40 9.88 -5.12
N SER A 47 -3.76 8.59 -5.10
CA SER A 47 -4.02 7.82 -6.31
C SER A 47 -5.45 7.95 -6.81
N TYR A 48 -6.39 8.32 -5.94
CA TYR A 48 -7.79 8.53 -6.30
C TYR A 48 -8.45 9.55 -5.37
N TYR A 49 -9.29 10.40 -5.95
CA TYR A 49 -10.21 11.27 -5.23
C TYR A 49 -11.54 11.31 -5.99
N SER A 50 -12.62 11.02 -5.29
CA SER A 50 -13.97 11.17 -5.80
C SER A 50 -14.85 11.82 -4.76
N LYS A 51 -15.71 12.73 -5.21
CA LYS A 51 -16.68 13.41 -4.36
C LYS A 51 -18.02 13.50 -5.08
N SER A 52 -19.06 13.07 -4.39
CA SER A 52 -20.47 13.16 -4.78
C SER A 52 -21.22 13.99 -3.73
N GLU A 53 -22.53 14.20 -3.92
CA GLU A 53 -23.36 14.96 -2.98
C GLU A 53 -23.33 14.35 -1.57
N ASP A 54 -23.33 13.01 -1.47
CA ASP A 54 -23.47 12.29 -0.20
C ASP A 54 -22.24 11.46 0.19
N SER A 55 -21.18 11.47 -0.60
CA SER A 55 -19.99 10.68 -0.28
C SER A 55 -18.68 11.25 -0.81
N SER A 56 -17.60 10.98 -0.09
CA SER A 56 -16.24 11.26 -0.54
C SER A 56 -15.37 10.02 -0.40
N GLU A 57 -14.52 9.76 -1.38
CA GLU A 57 -13.57 8.65 -1.34
C GLU A 57 -12.18 9.15 -1.73
N VAL A 58 -11.18 8.81 -0.89
CA VAL A 58 -9.79 9.16 -1.10
C VAL A 58 -8.93 7.93 -0.96
N LYS A 59 -8.05 7.71 -1.93
CA LYS A 59 -7.06 6.64 -1.90
C LYS A 59 -5.66 7.23 -1.86
N ILE A 60 -4.90 6.82 -0.86
CA ILE A 60 -3.51 7.22 -0.65
C ILE A 60 -2.65 5.98 -0.82
N GLU A 61 -1.60 6.08 -1.63
CA GLU A 61 -0.65 5.00 -1.89
C GLU A 61 0.75 5.42 -1.50
N ALA A 62 1.48 4.51 -0.85
CA ALA A 62 2.88 4.72 -0.51
C ALA A 62 3.67 3.46 -0.82
N ILE A 63 4.84 3.62 -1.43
CA ILE A 63 5.69 2.48 -1.83
C ILE A 63 7.08 2.69 -1.24
N LYS A 64 7.56 1.70 -0.50
CA LYS A 64 8.92 1.66 0.04
C LYS A 64 9.70 0.52 -0.62
N GLU A 65 10.85 0.84 -1.20
CA GLU A 65 11.78 -0.18 -1.67
C GLU A 65 12.44 -0.92 -0.49
N ILE A 66 12.56 -2.25 -0.61
CA ILE A 66 13.14 -3.10 0.44
C ILE A 66 14.52 -3.59 -0.01
N ASN A 67 14.55 -4.51 -0.98
CA ASN A 67 15.74 -5.15 -1.54
C ASN A 67 15.35 -6.03 -2.74
N ASN A 68 16.30 -6.38 -3.62
CA ASN A 68 16.16 -7.43 -4.65
C ASN A 68 14.78 -7.47 -5.35
N ASN A 69 14.32 -6.33 -5.85
CA ASN A 69 13.05 -6.17 -6.56
C ASN A 69 11.78 -6.27 -5.67
N PHE A 70 11.89 -6.28 -4.35
CA PHE A 70 10.76 -6.22 -3.44
C PHE A 70 10.46 -4.80 -2.98
N VAL A 71 9.18 -4.49 -2.89
CA VAL A 71 8.64 -3.26 -2.36
C VAL A 71 7.59 -3.58 -1.31
N PHE A 72 7.47 -2.71 -0.32
CA PHE A 72 6.34 -2.67 0.60
C PHE A 72 5.38 -1.60 0.11
N LYS A 73 4.16 -2.01 -0.21
CA LYS A 73 3.10 -1.13 -0.69
C LYS A 73 2.05 -0.94 0.38
N ILE A 74 1.69 0.30 0.65
CA ILE A 74 0.57 0.68 1.49
C ILE A 74 -0.50 1.30 0.60
N ILE A 75 -1.74 0.87 0.81
CA ILE A 75 -2.95 1.45 0.24
C ILE A 75 -3.86 1.81 1.41
N LEU A 76 -4.12 3.10 1.58
CA LEU A 76 -5.09 3.60 2.54
C LEU A 76 -6.30 4.14 1.78
N THR A 77 -7.47 3.57 2.03
CA THR A 77 -8.73 4.04 1.47
C THR A 77 -9.54 4.70 2.58
N LEU A 78 -9.98 5.93 2.32
CA LEU A 78 -10.84 6.73 3.17
C LEU A 78 -12.19 6.87 2.46
N THR A 79 -13.27 6.40 3.06
CA THR A 79 -14.62 6.48 2.47
C THR A 79 -15.57 7.15 3.46
N GLU A 80 -16.04 8.33 3.11
CA GLU A 80 -16.99 9.14 3.88
C GLU A 80 -18.40 9.00 3.29
N LYS A 81 -19.37 8.66 4.14
CA LYS A 81 -20.81 8.78 3.85
C LYS A 81 -21.50 9.47 5.04
N GLU A 82 -21.83 8.67 6.06
CA GLU A 82 -22.34 9.15 7.36
C GLU A 82 -21.19 9.23 8.37
N ASN A 83 -20.41 8.16 8.44
CA ASN A 83 -19.13 8.09 9.14
C ASN A 83 -18.01 7.90 8.12
N LEU A 84 -16.78 8.12 8.56
CA LEU A 84 -15.58 7.86 7.78
C LEU A 84 -15.06 6.46 8.09
N ILE A 85 -14.98 5.64 7.03
CA ILE A 85 -14.36 4.32 7.06
C ILE A 85 -12.91 4.49 6.60
N VAL A 86 -11.97 4.01 7.42
CA VAL A 86 -10.54 4.02 7.13
C VAL A 86 -10.08 2.59 6.92
N LEU A 87 -9.71 2.22 5.70
CA LEU A 87 -9.25 0.87 5.34
C LEU A 87 -7.76 0.91 5.00
N LEU A 88 -6.94 0.24 5.82
CA LEU A 88 -5.52 0.05 5.57
C LEU A 88 -5.29 -1.32 4.96
N ASN A 89 -4.74 -1.34 3.74
CA ASN A 89 -4.24 -2.53 3.07
C ASN A 89 -2.73 -2.39 2.85
N THR A 90 -1.99 -3.44 3.16
CA THR A 90 -0.54 -3.46 2.94
C THR A 90 -0.11 -4.75 2.26
N PHE A 91 0.91 -4.63 1.41
CA PHE A 91 1.37 -5.68 0.54
C PHE A 91 2.89 -5.72 0.50
N ILE A 92 3.44 -6.92 0.39
CA ILE A 92 4.79 -7.12 -0.12
C ILE A 92 4.66 -7.47 -1.59
N SER A 93 5.22 -6.63 -2.43
CA SER A 93 5.14 -6.79 -3.88
C SER A 93 6.53 -6.98 -4.46
N ARG A 94 6.69 -7.92 -5.39
CA ARG A 94 7.94 -8.08 -6.17
C ARG A 94 7.73 -7.49 -7.56
N ILE A 95 8.60 -6.56 -7.95
CA ILE A 95 8.62 -5.87 -9.23
C ILE A 95 9.78 -6.37 -10.08
N THR A 96 9.54 -7.28 -11.00
CA THR A 96 10.59 -7.76 -11.91
C THR A 96 10.47 -7.13 -13.29
N SER A 97 11.58 -6.56 -13.77
CA SER A 97 11.71 -6.07 -15.15
C SER A 97 11.82 -7.24 -16.10
N VAL A 98 10.83 -7.39 -16.97
CA VAL A 98 10.82 -8.40 -18.04
C VAL A 98 11.28 -7.72 -19.34
N TYR A 99 12.37 -8.22 -19.89
CA TYR A 99 12.91 -7.80 -21.19
C TYR A 99 12.18 -8.56 -22.31
N LEU A 100 11.61 -7.82 -23.26
CA LEU A 100 11.09 -8.38 -24.50
C LEU A 100 12.24 -8.41 -25.51
N THR A 101 13.09 -9.42 -25.45
CA THR A 101 14.03 -9.69 -26.54
C THR A 101 13.30 -10.51 -27.59
N GLY A 102 12.84 -9.86 -28.66
CA GLY A 102 12.26 -10.53 -29.83
C GLY A 102 10.77 -10.88 -29.69
N PHE A 103 9.98 -10.57 -30.71
CA PHE A 103 8.55 -10.82 -30.78
C PHE A 103 8.21 -12.33 -30.79
N GLN A 104 7.93 -12.95 -29.65
CA GLN A 104 7.04 -14.13 -29.54
C GLN A 104 6.30 -14.15 -28.19
N TYR A 105 4.97 -14.32 -28.22
CA TYR A 105 4.09 -14.42 -27.05
C TYR A 105 4.50 -15.56 -26.08
N ILE A 106 5.19 -16.57 -26.62
CA ILE A 106 5.73 -17.74 -25.91
C ILE A 106 6.82 -17.33 -24.92
N ASP A 107 7.66 -16.35 -25.25
CA ASP A 107 8.75 -15.89 -24.37
C ASP A 107 8.23 -15.10 -23.17
N ILE A 108 7.08 -14.45 -23.29
CA ILE A 108 6.41 -13.79 -22.18
C ILE A 108 5.89 -14.84 -21.18
N ILE A 109 5.20 -15.87 -21.70
CA ILE A 109 4.65 -16.94 -20.87
C ILE A 109 5.78 -17.76 -20.22
N SER A 110 6.87 -18.04 -20.95
CA SER A 110 8.01 -18.79 -20.41
C SER A 110 8.74 -18.01 -19.31
N ASN A 111 8.96 -16.71 -19.48
CA ASN A 111 9.54 -15.85 -18.45
C ASN A 111 8.63 -15.70 -17.22
N ILE A 112 7.32 -15.56 -17.43
CA ILE A 112 6.33 -15.55 -16.33
C ILE A 112 6.37 -16.89 -15.59
N MET A 113 6.35 -18.02 -16.31
CA MET A 113 6.42 -19.36 -15.71
C MET A 113 7.74 -19.61 -14.97
N GLN A 114 8.87 -19.10 -15.47
CA GLN A 114 10.15 -19.15 -14.76
C GLN A 114 10.14 -18.29 -13.49
N GLU A 115 9.51 -17.12 -13.49
CA GLU A 115 9.38 -16.33 -12.27
C GLU A 115 8.39 -16.95 -11.27
N PHE A 116 7.34 -17.64 -11.74
CA PHE A 116 6.45 -18.43 -10.89
C PHE A 116 7.13 -19.65 -10.28
N SER A 117 7.94 -20.39 -11.04
CA SER A 117 8.74 -21.49 -10.47
C SER A 117 9.76 -20.96 -9.46
N ARG A 118 10.27 -19.74 -9.69
CA ARG A 118 11.12 -19.04 -8.72
C ARG A 118 10.41 -18.53 -7.48
N ARG A 119 9.08 -18.37 -7.48
CA ARG A 119 8.30 -18.03 -6.28
C ARG A 119 8.56 -19.01 -5.14
N ILE A 120 8.76 -20.31 -5.46
CA ILE A 120 9.10 -21.34 -4.46
C ILE A 120 10.45 -21.01 -3.80
N PHE A 121 11.46 -20.59 -4.55
CA PHE A 121 12.76 -20.18 -4.00
C PHE A 121 12.69 -18.94 -3.10
N TYR A 122 11.69 -18.09 -3.29
CA TYR A 122 11.48 -16.90 -2.46
C TYR A 122 10.45 -17.11 -1.35
N THR A 123 9.90 -18.30 -1.18
CA THR A 123 8.80 -18.52 -0.22
C THR A 123 9.22 -18.20 1.21
N ASP A 124 10.40 -18.66 1.63
CA ASP A 124 10.94 -18.36 2.97
C ASP A 124 11.28 -16.88 3.14
N LEU A 125 11.81 -16.24 2.10
CA LEU A 125 12.12 -14.81 2.12
C LEU A 125 10.84 -13.95 2.17
N ILE A 126 9.82 -14.31 1.40
CA ILE A 126 8.51 -13.65 1.40
C ILE A 126 7.83 -13.86 2.75
N ALA A 127 7.89 -15.05 3.34
CA ALA A 127 7.32 -15.32 4.65
C ALA A 127 7.99 -14.45 5.74
N ASN A 128 9.32 -14.35 5.74
CA ASN A 128 10.06 -13.50 6.67
C ASN A 128 9.76 -12.00 6.47
N LEU A 129 9.69 -11.54 5.22
CA LEU A 129 9.30 -10.17 4.91
C LEU A 129 7.85 -9.90 5.35
N LYS A 130 6.93 -10.81 5.05
CA LYS A 130 5.52 -10.68 5.43
C LYS A 130 5.37 -10.53 6.95
N LEU A 131 6.03 -11.36 7.74
CA LEU A 131 5.98 -11.24 9.21
C LEU A 131 6.49 -9.87 9.69
N LYS A 132 7.68 -9.46 9.21
CA LYS A 132 8.28 -8.17 9.58
C LYS A 132 7.38 -6.99 9.21
N TYR A 133 6.80 -7.02 8.01
CA TYR A 133 5.99 -5.92 7.50
C TYR A 133 4.55 -5.97 8.01
N GLU A 134 4.02 -7.12 8.41
CA GLU A 134 2.76 -7.22 9.13
C GLU A 134 2.84 -6.53 10.51
N GLU A 135 3.94 -6.70 11.25
CA GLU A 135 4.16 -5.96 12.50
C GLU A 135 4.23 -4.45 12.27
N LEU A 136 4.93 -4.02 11.22
CA LEU A 136 4.96 -2.61 10.83
C LEU A 136 3.56 -2.10 10.45
N SER A 137 2.78 -2.89 9.71
CA SER A 137 1.41 -2.54 9.32
C SER A 137 0.48 -2.39 10.52
N LYS A 138 0.61 -3.26 11.55
CA LYS A 138 -0.14 -3.13 12.81
C LYS A 138 0.19 -1.81 13.50
N LYS A 139 1.47 -1.46 13.59
CA LYS A 139 1.90 -0.18 14.17
C LYS A 139 1.35 1.02 13.38
N ILE A 140 1.39 0.96 12.05
CA ILE A 140 0.81 2.01 11.19
C ILE A 140 -0.70 2.13 11.42
N TYR A 141 -1.39 0.99 11.57
CA TYR A 141 -2.82 0.99 11.86
C TYR A 141 -3.13 1.67 13.19
N GLU A 142 -2.40 1.34 14.25
CA GLU A 142 -2.53 1.99 15.57
C GLU A 142 -2.24 3.50 15.49
N ASP A 143 -1.18 3.91 14.79
CA ASP A 143 -0.85 5.32 14.58
C ASP A 143 -1.97 6.07 13.83
N LEU A 144 -2.62 5.40 12.86
CA LEU A 144 -3.77 5.94 12.14
C LEU A 144 -5.00 6.01 13.05
N GLU A 145 -5.32 4.98 13.83
CA GLU A 145 -6.41 5.06 14.81
C GLU A 145 -6.22 6.27 15.73
N ILE A 146 -5.03 6.47 16.29
CA ILE A 146 -4.71 7.64 17.13
C ILE A 146 -4.89 8.96 16.36
N LEU A 147 -4.39 9.04 15.12
CA LEU A 147 -4.52 10.24 14.28
C LEU A 147 -6.00 10.61 14.02
N PHE A 148 -6.83 9.59 13.80
CA PHE A 148 -8.24 9.75 13.48
C PHE A 148 -9.14 9.85 14.73
N ASP A 149 -8.67 9.41 15.90
CA ASP A 149 -9.38 9.52 17.19
C ASP A 149 -9.00 10.77 18.00
N LEU A 150 -7.85 11.39 17.74
CA LEU A 150 -7.49 12.65 18.40
C LEU A 150 -8.46 13.77 17.99
N GLU A 151 -9.48 14.02 18.84
CA GLU A 151 -10.16 15.30 18.93
C GLU A 151 -9.12 16.34 19.34
N ILE A 152 -8.50 17.02 18.39
CA ILE A 152 -7.91 18.32 18.68
C ILE A 152 -9.11 19.27 18.81
N LYS A 153 -9.64 19.37 20.03
CA LYS A 153 -10.44 20.51 20.46
C LYS A 153 -9.54 21.75 20.42
N PRO A 154 -9.82 22.76 19.60
CA PRO A 154 -9.72 24.13 20.07
C PRO A 154 -10.86 24.43 21.06
#